data_AF-Q2RW58-F1
#
_entry.id   AF-Q2RW58-F1
#
_cell.length_a   1.000
_cell.length_b   1.000
_cell.length_c   1.000
_cell.angle_alpha   90.00
_cell.angle_beta   90.00
_cell.angle_gamma   90.00
#
_symmetry.space_group_name_H-M   'P 1'
#
loop_
_entity.id
_entity.type
_entity.pdbx_description
1 polymer ?
#
loop_
_entity_poly.entity_id
_entity_poly.type
_entity_poly.pdbx_seq_one_letter_code
_entity_poly.pdbx_strand_id
1 'polypeptide(L)'
;MADERDERLAHLGMIQAVITRMAEESARMKQFALAAIGVLASTAAGTHSAALAYVAGALSVIFWLLDARYLQQERWYRALFDQIRADTGPTDFCMAPNAQIRQRHALIDTLRGWSVAPLYGTLVIIALLVAQTVGTLATPTS
;
A
#
# COMPACT_ATOMS: atom_id res chain seq x y z
N MET A 1 -25.21 -19.24 -25.04
CA MET A 1 -23.84 -19.45 -25.57
C MET A 1 -23.12 -18.16 -26.01
N ALA A 2 -23.65 -17.34 -26.93
CA ALA A 2 -23.01 -16.05 -27.24
C ALA A 2 -23.13 -15.08 -26.04
N ASP A 3 -24.35 -14.95 -25.52
CA ASP A 3 -24.71 -14.11 -24.37
C ASP A 3 -23.90 -14.43 -23.11
N GLU A 4 -23.80 -15.71 -22.71
CA GLU A 4 -23.03 -16.14 -21.53
C GLU A 4 -21.53 -15.81 -21.60
N ARG A 5 -20.94 -15.84 -22.82
CA ARG A 5 -19.53 -15.45 -22.99
C ARG A 5 -19.36 -13.96 -22.86
N ASP A 6 -20.29 -13.18 -23.40
CA ASP A 6 -20.27 -11.73 -23.34
C ASP A 6 -20.50 -11.24 -21.89
N GLU A 7 -21.41 -11.87 -21.14
CA GLU A 7 -21.61 -11.65 -19.71
C GLU A 7 -20.33 -11.92 -18.90
N ARG A 8 -19.63 -13.01 -19.19
CA ARG A 8 -18.38 -13.35 -18.51
C ARG A 8 -17.27 -12.34 -18.84
N LEU A 9 -17.13 -11.95 -20.10
CA LEU A 9 -16.18 -10.91 -20.50
C LEU A 9 -16.48 -9.59 -19.80
N ALA A 10 -17.76 -9.22 -19.65
CA ALA A 10 -18.17 -8.05 -18.90
C ALA A 10 -17.82 -8.17 -17.41
N HIS A 11 -18.06 -9.32 -16.78
CA HIS A 11 -17.72 -9.54 -15.36
C HIS A 11 -16.22 -9.44 -15.10
N LEU A 12 -15.41 -10.08 -15.94
CA LEU A 12 -13.94 -9.98 -15.90
C LEU A 12 -13.49 -8.54 -16.13
N GLY A 13 -14.11 -7.81 -17.07
CA GLY A 13 -13.83 -6.39 -17.32
C GLY A 13 -14.10 -5.51 -16.10
N MET A 14 -15.20 -5.75 -15.38
CA MET A 14 -15.50 -5.02 -14.16
C MET A 14 -14.49 -5.31 -13.03
N ILE A 15 -14.09 -6.57 -12.86
CA ILE A 15 -13.05 -6.94 -11.87
C ILE A 15 -11.71 -6.29 -12.26
N GLN A 16 -11.36 -6.31 -13.54
CA GLN A 16 -10.14 -5.66 -14.04
C GLN A 16 -10.15 -4.16 -13.76
N ALA A 17 -11.29 -3.48 -13.92
CA ALA A 17 -11.42 -2.06 -13.57
C ALA A 17 -11.15 -1.80 -12.08
N VAL A 18 -11.63 -2.68 -11.18
CA VAL A 18 -11.33 -2.59 -9.75
C VAL A 18 -9.85 -2.80 -9.47
N ILE A 19 -9.21 -3.80 -10.10
CA ILE A 19 -7.76 -4.06 -9.97
C ILE A 19 -6.96 -2.81 -10.38
N THR A 20 -7.27 -2.22 -11.54
CA THR A 20 -6.60 -1.01 -12.02
C THR A 20 -6.75 0.14 -11.03
N ARG A 21 -7.96 0.39 -10.51
CA ARG A 21 -8.20 1.42 -9.50
C ARG A 21 -7.37 1.19 -8.23
N MET A 22 -7.26 -0.06 -7.75
CA MET A 22 -6.44 -0.36 -6.56
C MET A 22 -4.95 -0.12 -6.80
N ALA A 23 -4.44 -0.47 -7.98
CA ALA A 23 -3.06 -0.20 -8.36
C ALA A 23 -2.77 1.31 -8.43
N GLU A 24 -3.70 2.09 -9.00
CA GLU A 24 -3.59 3.55 -9.06
C GLU A 24 -3.63 4.20 -7.67
N GLU A 25 -4.54 3.78 -6.79
CA GLU A 25 -4.62 4.30 -5.42
C GLU A 25 -3.37 3.95 -4.61
N SER A 26 -2.79 2.75 -4.77
CA SER A 26 -1.48 2.40 -4.17
C SER A 26 -0.35 3.30 -4.70
N ALA A 27 -0.30 3.56 -6.00
CA ALA A 27 0.71 4.44 -6.59
C ALA A 27 0.59 5.88 -6.08
N ARG A 28 -0.64 6.41 -6.01
CA ARG A 28 -0.92 7.74 -5.44
C ARG A 28 -0.48 7.82 -3.98
N MET A 29 -0.79 6.80 -3.18
CA MET A 29 -0.42 6.73 -1.78
C MET A 29 1.11 6.87 -1.59
N LYS A 30 1.91 6.21 -2.43
CA LYS A 30 3.39 6.30 -2.39
C LYS A 30 3.89 7.70 -2.73
N GLN A 31 3.29 8.36 -3.73
CA GLN A 31 3.66 9.72 -4.12
C GLN A 31 3.37 10.72 -3.00
N PHE A 32 2.18 10.63 -2.37
CA PHE A 32 1.82 11.48 -1.24
C PHE A 32 2.68 11.21 -0.01
N ALA A 33 2.98 9.94 0.28
CA ALA A 33 3.87 9.57 1.37
C ALA A 33 5.25 10.22 1.19
N LEU A 34 5.86 10.08 0.00
CA LEU A 34 7.18 10.64 -0.28
C LEU A 34 7.20 12.17 -0.10
N ALA A 35 6.17 12.86 -0.60
CA ALA A 35 6.06 14.32 -0.45
C ALA A 35 5.90 14.74 1.02
N ALA A 36 4.96 14.13 1.75
CA ALA A 36 4.67 14.49 3.13
C ALA A 36 5.85 14.19 4.06
N ILE A 37 6.47 13.02 3.93
CA ILE A 37 7.62 12.61 4.73
C ILE A 37 8.83 13.48 4.39
N GLY A 38 9.06 13.79 3.11
CA GLY A 38 10.15 14.64 2.67
C GLY A 38 10.07 16.07 3.25
N VAL A 39 8.88 16.67 3.24
CA VAL A 39 8.65 17.99 3.86
C VAL A 39 8.91 17.91 5.36
N LEU A 40 8.33 16.94 6.07
CA LEU A 40 8.50 16.82 7.52
C LEU A 40 9.96 16.58 7.91
N ALA A 41 10.68 15.73 7.18
CA ALA A 41 12.09 15.45 7.43
C ALA A 41 12.97 16.67 7.16
N SER A 42 12.71 17.40 6.07
CA SER A 42 13.41 18.65 5.74
C SER A 42 13.16 19.73 6.81
N THR A 43 11.91 19.91 7.23
CA THR A 43 11.56 20.86 8.30
C THR A 43 12.18 20.45 9.63
N ALA A 44 12.20 19.16 9.98
CA ALA A 44 12.86 18.67 11.19
C ALA A 44 14.35 18.99 11.21
N ALA A 45 15.04 18.79 10.08
CA ALA A 45 16.45 19.11 9.93
C ALA A 45 16.71 20.62 10.04
N GLY A 46 15.88 21.46 9.40
CA GLY A 46 16.04 22.92 9.43
C GLY A 46 15.67 23.59 10.75
N THR A 47 14.78 22.98 11.55
CA THR A 47 14.34 23.53 12.85
C THR A 47 15.04 22.90 14.05
N HIS A 48 15.91 21.91 13.82
CA HIS A 48 16.46 21.06 14.87
C HIS A 48 15.40 20.50 15.84
N SER A 49 14.21 20.18 15.32
CA SER A 49 13.14 19.56 16.09
C SER A 49 13.09 18.05 15.88
N ALA A 50 13.59 17.30 16.87
CA ALA A 50 13.53 15.83 16.84
C ALA A 50 12.07 15.31 16.84
N ALA A 51 11.15 16.07 17.44
CA ALA A 51 9.72 15.75 17.44
C ALA A 51 9.14 15.64 16.02
N LEU A 52 9.51 16.56 15.12
CA LEU A 52 9.07 16.52 13.72
C LEU A 52 9.62 15.29 12.96
N ALA A 53 10.85 14.88 13.26
CA ALA A 53 11.44 13.68 12.69
C ALA A 53 10.70 12.40 13.15
N TYR A 54 10.30 12.33 14.43
CA TYR A 54 9.47 11.22 14.92
C TYR A 54 8.09 11.20 14.28
N VAL A 55 7.47 12.36 14.07
CA VAL A 55 6.19 12.45 13.34
C VAL A 55 6.33 11.96 11.90
N ALA A 56 7.42 12.32 11.21
CA ALA A 56 7.71 11.81 9.86
C ALA A 56 7.84 10.27 9.85
N GLY A 57 8.54 9.71 10.84
CA GLY A 57 8.66 8.26 11.01
C GLY A 57 7.32 7.58 11.27
N ALA A 58 6.51 8.11 12.19
CA ALA A 58 5.18 7.58 12.48
C ALA A 58 4.25 7.63 11.25
N LEU A 59 4.28 8.75 10.51
CA LEU A 59 3.52 8.91 9.29
C LEU A 59 3.95 7.89 8.22
N SER A 60 5.25 7.62 8.11
CA SER A 60 5.80 6.59 7.21
C SER A 60 5.21 5.20 7.50
N VAL A 61 5.04 4.83 8.76
CA VAL A 61 4.44 3.54 9.16
C VAL A 61 2.95 3.48 8.80
N ILE A 62 2.21 4.58 9.00
CA ILE A 62 0.78 4.65 8.65
C ILE A 62 0.60 4.49 7.13
N PHE A 63 1.38 5.23 6.32
CA PHE A 63 1.35 5.10 4.87
C PHE A 63 1.77 3.71 4.40
N TRP A 64 2.75 3.09 5.07
CA TRP A 64 3.15 1.71 4.79
C TRP A 64 1.98 0.73 4.98
N LEU A 65 1.25 0.86 6.09
CA LEU A 65 0.09 0.01 6.37
C LEU A 65 -1.02 0.22 5.34
N LEU A 66 -1.34 1.46 5.00
CA LEU A 66 -2.32 1.80 3.96
C LEU A 66 -1.95 1.19 2.61
N ASP A 67 -0.71 1.39 2.15
CA ASP A 67 -0.24 0.86 0.87
C ASP A 67 -0.29 -0.67 0.83
N ALA A 68 0.06 -1.34 1.93
CA ALA A 68 -0.06 -2.79 2.03
C ALA A 68 -1.52 -3.28 1.97
N ARG A 69 -2.49 -2.49 2.46
CA ARG A 69 -3.93 -2.83 2.35
C ARG A 69 -4.42 -2.76 0.91
N TYR A 70 -4.03 -1.73 0.15
CA TYR A 70 -4.40 -1.62 -1.26
C TYR A 70 -3.81 -2.76 -2.09
N LEU A 71 -2.55 -3.12 -1.85
CA LEU A 71 -1.92 -4.27 -2.51
C LEU A 71 -2.57 -5.60 -2.13
N GLN A 72 -3.03 -5.74 -0.88
CA GLN A 72 -3.74 -6.94 -0.46
C GLN A 72 -5.09 -7.05 -1.17
N GLN A 73 -5.84 -5.95 -1.27
CA GLN A 73 -7.10 -5.89 -2.02
C GLN A 73 -6.87 -6.24 -3.48
N GLU A 74 -5.83 -5.68 -4.11
CA GLU A 74 -5.45 -6.01 -5.47
C GLU A 74 -5.21 -7.53 -5.64
N ARG A 75 -4.46 -8.16 -4.73
CA ARG A 75 -4.23 -9.63 -4.76
C ARG A 75 -5.54 -10.41 -4.61
N TRP A 76 -6.46 -9.97 -3.75
CA TRP A 76 -7.78 -10.60 -3.62
C TRP A 76 -8.59 -10.52 -4.92
N TYR A 77 -8.59 -9.36 -5.58
CA TYR A 77 -9.31 -9.19 -6.85
C TYR A 77 -8.63 -9.94 -8.01
N ARG A 78 -7.30 -10.03 -8.04
CA ARG A 78 -6.58 -10.87 -9.01
C ARG A 78 -6.91 -12.35 -8.82
N ALA A 79 -6.96 -12.83 -7.58
CA ALA A 79 -7.36 -14.21 -7.30
C ALA A 79 -8.83 -14.48 -7.65
N LEU A 80 -9.72 -13.51 -7.42
CA LEU A 80 -11.12 -13.59 -7.85
C LEU A 80 -11.24 -13.63 -9.38
N PHE A 81 -10.45 -12.82 -10.09
CA PHE A 81 -10.37 -12.82 -11.55
C PHE A 81 -9.92 -14.19 -12.07
N ASP A 82 -8.86 -14.77 -11.49
CA ASP A 82 -8.36 -16.08 -11.89
C ASP A 82 -9.39 -17.20 -11.64
N GLN A 83 -10.15 -17.12 -10.54
CA GLN A 83 -11.24 -18.06 -10.26
C GLN A 83 -12.35 -17.98 -11.31
N ILE A 84 -12.85 -16.78 -11.60
CA ILE A 84 -13.96 -16.58 -12.56
C ILE A 84 -13.53 -16.88 -14.00
N ARG A 85 -12.26 -16.61 -14.33
CA ARG A 85 -11.69 -16.98 -15.64
C ARG A 85 -11.69 -18.50 -15.85
N ALA A 86 -11.38 -19.27 -14.80
CA ALA A 86 -11.29 -20.73 -14.87
C ALA A 86 -12.65 -21.44 -14.71
N ASP A 87 -13.66 -20.75 -14.18
CA ASP A 87 -15.00 -21.29 -14.02
C ASP A 87 -15.66 -21.57 -15.38
N THR A 88 -16.54 -22.56 -15.43
CA THR A 88 -17.38 -22.93 -16.59
C THR A 88 -18.87 -22.73 -16.33
N GLY A 89 -19.26 -22.36 -15.09
CA GLY A 89 -20.64 -22.09 -14.72
C GLY A 89 -21.21 -20.75 -15.22
N PRO A 90 -22.52 -20.51 -15.00
CA PRO A 90 -23.16 -19.24 -15.32
C PRO A 90 -22.59 -18.10 -14.49
N THR A 91 -22.53 -16.91 -15.07
CA THR A 91 -21.94 -15.72 -14.45
C THR A 91 -22.93 -15.11 -13.45
N ASP A 92 -22.52 -14.93 -12.18
CA ASP A 92 -23.38 -14.38 -11.12
C ASP A 92 -23.11 -12.89 -10.80
N PHE A 93 -22.14 -12.28 -11.50
CA PHE A 93 -21.65 -10.92 -11.29
C PHE A 93 -21.22 -10.59 -9.85
N CYS A 94 -20.95 -11.60 -9.02
CA CYS A 94 -20.48 -11.40 -7.67
C CYS A 94 -19.07 -10.79 -7.67
N MET A 95 -18.89 -9.69 -6.94
CA MET A 95 -17.60 -8.99 -6.82
C MET A 95 -16.96 -9.15 -5.44
N ALA A 96 -17.52 -9.99 -4.58
CA ALA A 96 -17.03 -10.19 -3.23
C ALA A 96 -16.00 -11.34 -3.20
N PRO A 97 -14.72 -11.07 -2.88
CA PRO A 97 -13.74 -12.14 -2.70
C PRO A 97 -14.20 -13.09 -1.59
N ASN A 98 -14.23 -14.39 -1.86
CA ASN A 98 -14.65 -15.39 -0.88
C ASN A 98 -13.65 -15.49 0.30
N ALA A 99 -14.05 -16.20 1.36
CA ALA A 99 -13.23 -16.36 2.56
C ALA A 99 -11.89 -17.05 2.28
N GLN A 100 -11.84 -17.97 1.30
CA GLN A 100 -10.62 -18.68 0.91
C GLN A 100 -9.58 -17.72 0.30
N ILE A 101 -10.00 -16.84 -0.63
CA ILE A 101 -9.13 -15.81 -1.20
C ILE A 101 -8.60 -14.88 -0.10
N ARG A 102 -9.46 -14.48 0.84
CA ARG A 102 -9.10 -13.57 1.92
C ARG A 102 -8.07 -14.18 2.88
N GLN A 103 -8.19 -15.46 3.19
CA GLN A 103 -7.24 -16.18 4.05
C GLN A 103 -5.89 -16.42 3.38
N ARG A 104 -5.86 -16.61 2.04
CA ARG A 104 -4.62 -16.89 1.29
C ARG A 104 -3.67 -15.69 1.21
N HIS A 105 -4.18 -14.47 1.35
CA HIS A 105 -3.37 -13.26 1.29
C HIS A 105 -3.52 -12.48 2.59
N ALA A 106 -2.75 -12.88 3.62
CA ALA A 106 -2.72 -12.18 4.89
C ALA A 106 -2.05 -10.80 4.74
N LEU A 107 -2.46 -9.87 5.61
CA LEU A 107 -1.91 -8.51 5.63
C LEU A 107 -0.40 -8.50 5.87
N ILE A 108 0.06 -9.38 6.74
CA ILE A 108 1.45 -9.50 7.17
C ILE A 108 2.35 -9.92 5.99
N ASP A 109 1.89 -10.84 5.15
CA ASP A 109 2.62 -11.28 3.96
C ASP A 109 2.72 -10.18 2.89
N THR A 110 1.77 -9.25 2.91
CA THR A 110 1.75 -8.11 1.98
C THR A 110 2.60 -6.95 2.50
N LEU A 111 2.55 -6.70 3.82
CA LEU A 111 3.42 -5.75 4.51
C LEU A 111 4.91 -6.08 4.34
N ARG A 112 5.26 -7.37 4.42
CA ARG A 112 6.64 -7.86 4.19
C ARG A 112 6.97 -8.04 2.70
N GLY A 113 6.06 -7.63 1.81
CA GLY A 113 6.24 -7.75 0.36
C GLY A 113 7.41 -6.93 -0.17
N TRP A 114 8.11 -7.50 -1.14
CA TRP A 114 9.31 -6.94 -1.79
C TRP A 114 9.13 -5.52 -2.35
N SER A 115 7.93 -5.14 -2.78
CA SER A 115 7.66 -3.83 -3.39
C SER A 115 7.42 -2.69 -2.41
N VAL A 116 7.17 -2.99 -1.13
CA VAL A 116 6.71 -2.00 -0.14
C VAL A 116 7.70 -1.86 1.01
N ALA A 117 8.18 -3.00 1.51
CA ALA A 117 9.12 -3.05 2.63
C ALA A 117 10.40 -2.21 2.43
N PRO A 118 11.10 -2.25 1.28
CA PRO A 118 12.32 -1.45 1.13
C PRO A 118 12.03 0.05 1.04
N LEU A 119 10.93 0.47 0.39
CA LEU A 119 10.60 1.89 0.25
C LEU A 119 10.31 2.52 1.62
N TYR A 120 9.35 1.97 2.35
CA TYR A 120 8.95 2.53 3.64
C TYR A 120 9.99 2.25 4.73
N GLY A 121 10.70 1.12 4.67
CA GLY A 121 11.83 0.85 5.55
C GLY A 121 12.93 1.90 5.40
N THR A 122 13.26 2.29 4.17
CA THR A 122 14.24 3.35 3.91
C THR A 122 13.78 4.70 4.46
N LEU A 123 12.50 5.05 4.27
CA LEU A 123 11.92 6.30 4.78
C LEU A 123 11.97 6.37 6.32
N VAL A 124 11.63 5.27 7.00
CA VAL A 124 11.73 5.20 8.46
C VAL A 124 13.18 5.32 8.93
N ILE A 125 14.12 4.63 8.27
CA ILE A 125 15.56 4.73 8.61
C ILE A 125 16.05 6.17 8.44
N ILE A 126 15.70 6.85 7.34
CA ILE A 126 16.04 8.25 7.12
C ILE A 126 15.47 9.13 8.23
N ALA A 127 14.20 8.96 8.58
CA ALA A 127 13.57 9.73 9.65
C ALA A 127 14.26 9.52 11.00
N LEU A 128 14.67 8.28 11.33
CA LEU A 128 15.42 7.98 12.55
C LEU A 128 16.81 8.62 12.54
N LEU A 129 17.54 8.55 11.42
CA LEU A 129 18.84 9.20 11.28
C LEU A 129 18.74 10.71 11.47
N VAL A 130 17.73 11.35 10.87
CA VAL A 130 17.46 12.78 11.06
C VAL A 130 17.12 13.09 12.53
N ALA A 131 16.33 12.23 13.19
CA ALA A 131 16.03 12.42 14.61
C ALA A 131 17.29 12.36 15.49
N GLN A 132 18.23 11.45 15.20
CA GLN A 132 19.49 11.34 15.93
C GLN A 132 20.38 12.55 15.73
N THR A 133 20.60 12.98 14.48
CA THR A 133 21.47 14.13 14.19
C THR A 133 20.93 15.42 14.79
N VAL A 134 19.61 15.60 14.73
CA VAL A 134 18.94 16.73 15.35
C VAL A 134 19.02 16.68 16.88
N GLY A 135 18.83 15.52 17.49
CA GLY A 135 18.93 15.34 18.94
C GLY A 135 20.32 15.65 19.50
N THR A 136 21.39 15.29 18.77
CA THR A 136 22.77 15.62 19.15
C THR A 136 23.10 17.10 19.06
N LEU A 137 22.44 17.84 18.15
CA LEU A 137 22.64 19.29 18.02
C LEU A 137 21.86 20.09 19.08
N ALA A 138 20.76 19.51 19.60
CA ALA A 138 19.92 20.14 20.62
C ALA A 138 20.46 19.97 22.05
N THR A 139 21.43 19.06 22.28
CA THR A 139 22.08 18.88 23.59
C THR A 139 23.43 19.59 23.58
N PRO A 140 23.54 20.84 24.09
CA PRO A 140 24.83 21.49 24.20
C PRO A 140 25.71 20.68 25.15
N THR A 141 26.82 20.17 24.64
CA THR A 141 27.87 19.55 25.44
C THR A 141 28.39 20.58 26.43
N SER A 142 28.14 20.31 27.72
CA SER A 142 28.70 21.02 28.88
C SER A 142 30.22 21.03 28.88
#